data_AF-A0A3D8K0D9-F1
#
_entry.id   AF-A0A3D8K0D9-F1
#
_cell.length_a   1.000
_cell.length_b   1.000
_cell.length_c   1.000
_cell.angle_alpha   90.00
_cell.angle_beta   90.00
_cell.angle_gamma   90.00
#
_symmetry.space_group_name_H-M   'P 1'
#
loop_
_entity.id
_entity.type
_entity.pdbx_description
1 polymer ?
#
loop_
_entity_poly.entity_id
_entity_poly.type
_entity_poly.pdbx_seq_one_letter_code
_entity_poly.pdbx_strand_id
1 'polypeptide(L)'
;MRHSYSQLVLPAALARFEPFGDPLPDTTRDLHVLGYTRSAPALPFIASRSLGPETLRLLAPTLADIIGSRPALAARLRLRGLVTISSDAHRTILDMEDEALRAGYPKLA
;
A
#
# COMPACT_ATOMS: atom_id res chain seq x y z
N MET A 1 -18.24 -14.96 -11.70
CA MET A 1 -17.23 -14.39 -12.62
C MET A 1 -16.17 -13.68 -11.78
N ARG A 2 -14.97 -14.25 -11.67
CA ARG A 2 -13.85 -13.65 -10.91
C ARG A 2 -13.11 -12.68 -11.83
N HIS A 3 -12.97 -11.41 -11.43
CA HIS A 3 -12.32 -10.40 -12.25
C HIS A 3 -10.94 -10.11 -11.68
N SER A 4 -9.93 -10.52 -12.45
CA SER A 4 -8.52 -10.36 -12.15
C SER A 4 -8.10 -8.92 -12.46
N TYR A 5 -7.78 -8.14 -11.42
CA TYR A 5 -7.17 -6.81 -11.57
C TYR A 5 -5.71 -6.89 -11.15
N SER A 6 -4.79 -6.47 -12.02
CA SER A 6 -3.37 -6.31 -11.68
C SER A 6 -3.17 -4.96 -11.00
N GLN A 7 -2.82 -4.98 -9.71
CA GLN A 7 -2.41 -3.78 -8.96
C GLN A 7 -1.02 -3.97 -8.35
N LEU A 8 -0.34 -2.83 -8.20
CA LEU A 8 1.06 -2.70 -7.88
C LEU A 8 1.19 -2.25 -6.42
N VAL A 9 1.73 -3.09 -5.54
CA VAL A 9 1.90 -2.84 -4.09
C VAL A 9 3.09 -3.64 -3.57
N LEU A 10 3.97 -3.00 -2.80
CA LEU A 10 5.15 -3.55 -2.10
C LEU A 10 4.91 -4.84 -1.27
N PRO A 11 5.91 -5.75 -1.16
CA PRO A 11 5.80 -6.92 -0.29
C PRO A 11 5.87 -6.48 1.18
N ALA A 12 4.95 -7.05 1.98
CA ALA A 12 4.92 -6.93 3.42
C ALA A 12 6.11 -7.67 4.05
N ALA A 13 7.26 -7.02 4.09
CA ALA A 13 8.28 -7.33 5.09
C ALA A 13 7.97 -6.50 6.33
N LEU A 14 7.66 -7.19 7.45
CA LEU A 14 7.58 -6.70 8.83
C LEU A 14 8.08 -5.26 9.00
N ALA A 15 7.23 -4.28 8.74
CA ALA A 15 7.57 -2.89 8.99
C ALA A 15 7.32 -2.65 10.48
N ARG A 16 8.36 -2.86 11.30
CA ARG A 16 8.49 -2.04 12.51
C ARG A 16 8.31 -0.59 12.07
N PHE A 17 7.60 0.19 12.87
CA PHE A 17 7.64 1.65 12.74
C PHE A 17 8.99 2.07 13.30
N GLU A 18 10.04 1.83 12.52
CA GLU A 18 11.30 2.52 12.70
C GLU A 18 10.98 3.99 12.37
N PRO A 19 11.32 4.97 13.23
CA PRO A 19 11.21 6.36 12.86
C PRO A 19 12.12 6.57 11.66
N PHE A 20 11.52 6.58 10.48
CA PHE A 20 12.20 6.66 9.20
C PHE A 20 12.86 8.03 9.10
N GLY A 21 14.11 8.16 9.53
CA GLY A 21 15.18 9.07 9.07
C GLY A 21 14.89 10.57 8.90
N ASP A 22 13.66 11.01 9.03
CA ASP A 22 13.22 12.39 8.96
C ASP A 22 13.34 12.95 10.37
N PRO A 23 13.82 14.19 10.53
CA PRO A 23 13.68 14.88 11.80
C PRO A 23 12.19 14.91 12.13
N LEU A 24 11.81 14.09 13.10
CA LEU A 24 10.52 14.14 13.75
C LEU A 24 10.31 15.60 14.15
N PRO A 25 9.25 16.28 13.68
CA PRO A 25 9.03 17.66 14.07
C PRO A 25 8.95 17.71 15.60
N ASP A 26 9.41 18.79 16.22
CA ASP A 26 9.44 18.91 17.70
C ASP A 26 8.10 18.54 18.35
N THR A 27 6.99 18.73 17.62
CA THR A 27 5.62 18.34 17.99
C THR A 27 5.41 16.84 18.19
N THR A 28 6.34 15.98 17.77
CA THR A 28 6.26 14.52 17.87
C THR A 28 7.23 13.94 18.89
N ARG A 29 8.01 14.80 19.58
CA ARG A 29 9.04 14.40 20.55
C ARG A 29 8.50 13.58 21.72
N ASP A 30 7.28 13.89 22.15
CA ASP A 30 6.63 13.22 23.28
C ASP A 30 5.62 12.14 22.85
N LEU A 31 5.64 11.75 21.57
CA LEU A 31 4.78 10.67 21.08
C LEU A 31 5.39 9.30 21.38
N HIS A 32 4.52 8.40 21.85
CA HIS A 32 4.88 7.00 22.11
C HIS A 32 3.99 6.07 21.29
N VAL A 33 4.61 5.03 20.70
CA VAL A 33 3.87 3.97 20.01
C VAL A 33 3.19 3.09 21.06
N LEU A 34 1.84 3.08 21.07
CA LEU A 34 1.05 2.26 21.99
C LEU A 34 0.86 0.82 21.50
N GLY A 35 0.99 0.59 20.20
CA GLY A 35 0.80 -0.71 19.59
C GLY A 35 0.80 -0.62 18.07
N TYR A 36 0.72 -1.78 17.44
CA TYR A 36 0.67 -1.95 16.00
C TYR A 36 -0.63 -2.64 15.60
N THR A 37 -1.19 -2.22 14.48
CA THR A 37 -2.35 -2.90 13.90
C THR A 37 -1.93 -4.15 13.11
N ARG A 38 -2.90 -5.02 12.83
CA ARG A 38 -2.69 -6.17 11.94
C ARG A 38 -2.19 -5.67 10.59
N SER A 39 -1.16 -6.31 10.04
CA SER A 39 -0.63 -5.97 8.72
C SER A 39 -1.66 -6.20 7.62
N ALA A 40 -1.65 -5.30 6.64
CA ALA A 40 -2.43 -5.39 5.40
C ALA A 40 -1.53 -4.99 4.22
N PRO A 41 -1.90 -5.31 2.96
CA PRO A 41 -1.17 -4.81 1.80
C PRO A 41 -1.07 -3.28 1.83
N ALA A 42 0.05 -2.75 1.36
CA ALA A 42 0.24 -1.31 1.22
C ALA A 42 -0.69 -0.71 0.13
N LEU A 43 -0.68 0.61 -0.01
CA LEU A 43 -1.58 1.29 -0.94
C LEU A 43 -1.30 0.90 -2.41
N PRO A 44 -2.34 0.52 -3.18
CA PRO A 44 -2.19 0.16 -4.58
C PRO A 44 -2.09 1.38 -5.50
N PHE A 45 -1.37 1.21 -6.60
CA PHE A 45 -1.57 2.04 -7.78
C PHE A 45 -2.83 1.58 -8.51
N ILE A 46 -3.77 2.51 -8.68
CA ILE A 46 -5.06 2.27 -9.31
C ILE A 46 -5.08 2.94 -10.68
N ALA A 47 -5.49 2.18 -11.70
CA ALA A 47 -5.68 2.68 -13.05
C ALA A 47 -7.16 2.60 -13.44
N SER A 48 -7.56 3.43 -14.40
CA SER A 48 -8.92 3.39 -14.96
C SER A 48 -9.27 2.02 -15.52
N ARG A 49 -10.54 1.61 -15.38
CA ARG A 49 -11.08 0.41 -16.05
C ARG A 49 -11.06 0.52 -17.58
N SER A 50 -11.02 1.74 -18.12
CA SER A 50 -10.89 1.98 -19.56
C SER A 50 -9.47 1.76 -20.08
N LEU A 51 -8.48 1.58 -19.20
CA LEU A 51 -7.12 1.27 -19.59
C LEU A 51 -7.08 -0.15 -20.18
N GLY A 52 -6.66 -0.28 -21.43
CA GLY A 52 -6.56 -1.57 -22.09
C GLY A 52 -5.58 -2.51 -21.39
N PRO A 53 -5.78 -3.84 -21.48
CA PRO A 53 -4.95 -4.83 -20.80
C PRO A 53 -3.49 -4.76 -21.22
N GLU A 54 -3.21 -4.40 -22.47
CA GLU A 54 -1.84 -4.28 -22.98
C GLU A 54 -1.08 -3.11 -22.34
N THR A 55 -1.74 -1.95 -22.20
CA THR A 55 -1.13 -0.81 -21.50
C THR A 55 -0.88 -1.14 -20.03
N LEU A 56 -1.80 -1.84 -19.38
CA LEU A 56 -1.63 -2.26 -17.98
C LEU A 56 -0.44 -3.22 -17.82
N ARG A 57 -0.29 -4.18 -18.75
CA ARG A 57 0.83 -5.13 -18.78
C ARG A 57 2.18 -4.45 -18.89
N LEU A 58 2.26 -3.35 -19.63
CA LEU A 58 3.50 -2.57 -19.79
C LEU A 58 3.75 -1.61 -18.62
N LEU A 59 2.69 -1.07 -18.02
CA LEU A 59 2.80 -0.03 -17.00
C LEU A 59 3.46 -0.53 -15.72
N ALA A 60 3.08 -1.71 -15.23
CA ALA A 60 3.60 -2.27 -13.98
C ALA A 60 5.14 -2.44 -13.98
N PRO A 61 5.76 -3.16 -14.93
CA PRO A 61 7.22 -3.28 -14.98
C PRO A 61 7.90 -1.94 -15.24
N THR A 62 7.34 -1.09 -16.11
CA THR A 62 7.91 0.23 -16.40
C THR A 62 7.97 1.12 -15.14
N LEU A 63 6.92 1.12 -14.32
CA LEU A 63 6.92 1.84 -13.05
C LEU A 63 7.94 1.27 -12.07
N ALA A 64 8.05 -0.05 -11.98
CA ALA A 64 9.04 -0.70 -11.12
C ALA A 64 10.47 -0.30 -11.51
N ASP A 65 10.78 -0.31 -12.81
CA ASP A 65 12.08 0.10 -13.35
C ASP A 65 12.38 1.59 -13.09
N ILE A 66 11.38 2.45 -13.27
CA ILE A 66 11.51 3.89 -12.98
C ILE A 66 11.80 4.12 -11.49
N ILE A 67 11.12 3.42 -10.59
CA ILE A 67 11.32 3.59 -9.15
C ILE A 67 12.69 3.02 -8.74
N GLY A 68 13.10 1.88 -9.31
CA GLY A 68 14.42 1.30 -9.08
C GLY A 68 15.57 2.18 -9.59
N SER A 69 15.38 2.88 -10.71
CA SER A 69 16.41 3.75 -11.32
C SER A 69 16.44 5.17 -10.77
N ARG A 70 15.45 5.59 -9.97
CA ARG A 70 15.35 6.94 -9.41
C ARG A 70 15.29 6.92 -7.87
N PRO A 71 16.42 6.69 -7.18
CA PRO A 71 16.44 6.56 -5.72
C PRO A 71 15.94 7.81 -4.99
N ALA A 72 16.22 9.02 -5.50
CA ALA A 72 15.70 10.26 -4.93
C ALA A 72 14.17 10.34 -5.01
N LEU A 73 13.57 9.87 -6.12
CA LEU A 73 12.12 9.82 -6.27
C LEU A 73 11.52 8.76 -5.33
N ALA A 74 12.13 7.57 -5.28
CA ALA A 74 11.71 6.50 -4.40
C ALA A 74 11.73 6.94 -2.93
N ALA A 75 12.80 7.62 -2.49
CA ALA A 75 12.91 8.19 -1.15
C ALA A 75 11.83 9.25 -0.88
N ARG A 76 11.63 10.20 -1.80
CA ARG A 76 10.60 11.24 -1.66
C ARG A 76 9.18 10.67 -1.57
N LEU A 77 8.91 9.58 -2.28
CA LEU A 77 7.63 8.87 -2.23
C LEU A 77 7.57 7.82 -1.11
N ARG A 78 8.65 7.64 -0.35
CA ARG A 78 8.81 6.60 0.69
C ARG A 78 8.53 5.18 0.18
N LEU A 79 8.90 4.93 -1.07
CA LEU A 79 8.75 3.63 -1.72
C LEU A 79 10.06 2.85 -1.63
N ARG A 80 9.95 1.57 -1.26
CA ARG A 80 11.07 0.62 -1.32
C ARG A 80 11.17 -0.12 -2.67
N GLY A 81 10.26 0.17 -3.59
CA GLY A 81 10.04 -0.61 -4.80
C GLY A 81 8.55 -0.81 -5.07
N LEU A 82 8.26 -1.74 -5.98
CA LEU A 82 6.92 -2.07 -6.43
C LEU A 82 6.87 -3.56 -6.74
N VAL A 83 5.79 -4.24 -6.38
CA VAL A 83 5.56 -5.62 -6.81
C VAL A 83 4.12 -5.80 -7.27
N THR A 84 3.88 -6.82 -8.09
CA THR A 84 2.53 -7.18 -8.55
C THR A 84 1.97 -8.23 -7.61
N ILE A 85 0.77 -8.00 -7.09
CA ILE A 85 0.04 -8.95 -6.24
C ILE A 85 -1.34 -9.24 -6.82
N SER A 86 -1.94 -10.36 -6.41
CA SER A 86 -3.33 -10.68 -6.75
C SER A 86 -4.28 -9.63 -6.17
N SER A 87 -5.37 -9.33 -6.88
CA SER A 87 -6.45 -8.49 -6.35
C SER A 87 -7.01 -9.03 -5.04
N ASP A 88 -6.99 -10.35 -4.84
CA ASP A 88 -7.44 -10.99 -3.60
C ASP A 88 -6.55 -10.71 -2.39
N ALA A 89 -5.34 -10.15 -2.58
CA ALA A 89 -4.48 -9.77 -1.46
C ALA A 89 -5.12 -8.71 -0.56
N HIS A 90 -6.02 -7.87 -1.10
CA HIS A 90 -6.76 -6.88 -0.33
C HIS A 90 -7.97 -7.45 0.40
N ARG A 91 -8.24 -8.76 0.30
CA ARG A 91 -9.34 -9.41 1.03
C ARG A 91 -9.23 -9.17 2.53
N THR A 92 -8.02 -9.17 3.09
CA THR A 92 -7.79 -8.89 4.51
C THR A 92 -8.37 -7.54 4.96
N ILE A 93 -8.37 -6.53 4.09
CA ILE A 93 -8.96 -5.21 4.40
C ILE A 93 -10.48 -5.30 4.45
N LEU A 94 -11.09 -6.07 3.54
CA LEU A 94 -12.54 -6.33 3.57
C LEU A 94 -12.93 -7.13 4.81
N ASP A 95 -12.11 -8.09 5.22
CA ASP A 95 -12.34 -8.86 6.44
C ASP A 95 -12.27 -7.97 7.70
N MET A 96 -11.36 -6.98 7.70
CA MET A 96 -11.27 -5.96 8.76
C MET A 96 -12.51 -5.05 8.78
N GLU A 97 -13.03 -4.65 7.61
CA GLU A 97 -14.28 -3.88 7.50
C GLU A 97 -15.46 -4.66 8.10
N ASP A 98 -15.62 -5.93 7.71
CA ASP A 98 -16.66 -6.80 8.24
C ASP A 98 -16.54 -7.01 9.77
N GLU A 99 -15.31 -7.12 10.28
CA GLU A 99 -15.03 -7.18 11.73
C GLU A 99 -15.48 -5.90 12.44
N ALA A 100 -15.16 -4.74 11.88
CA ALA A 100 -15.57 -3.45 12.42
C ALA A 100 -17.10 -3.29 12.42
N LEU A 101 -17.77 -3.68 11.33
CA LEU A 101 -19.24 -3.64 11.25
C LEU A 101 -19.88 -4.54 12.31
N ARG A 102 -19.36 -5.76 12.51
CA ARG A 102 -19.84 -6.67 13.58
C ARG A 102 -19.61 -6.11 14.98
N ALA A 103 -18.55 -5.33 15.17
CA ALA A 103 -18.26 -4.64 16.43
C ALA A 103 -19.09 -3.34 16.63
N GLY A 104 -19.98 -3.00 15.69
CA GLY A 104 -20.87 -1.85 15.80
C GLY A 104 -20.24 -0.52 15.37
N TYR A 105 -19.08 -0.54 14.70
CA TYR A 105 -18.53 0.67 14.11
C TYR A 105 -19.42 1.16 12.97
N PRO A 106 -19.66 2.49 12.86
CA PRO A 106 -20.48 3.04 11.80
C PRO A 106 -19.76 2.93 10.45
N LYS A 107 -20.55 2.77 9.39
CA LYS A 107 -20.03 2.89 8.03
C LYS A 107 -19.63 4.35 7.79
N LEU A 108 -18.39 4.55 7.33
CA LEU A 108 -17.91 5.87 6.91
C LEU A 108 -18.63 6.26 5.61
N ALA A 109 -19.17 7.49 5.56
CA ALA A 109 -20.00 8.02 4.47
C ALA A 109 -19.17 8.45 3.25
#